data_AF-A0A5S9M5J2-F1
#
_entry.id   AF-A0A5S9M5J2-F1
#
_cell.length_a   1.000
_cell.length_b   1.000
_cell.length_c   1.000
_cell.angle_alpha   90.00
_cell.angle_beta   90.00
_cell.angle_gamma   90.00
#
_symmetry.space_group_name_H-M   'P 1'
#
loop_
_entity.id
_entity.type
_entity.pdbx_description
1 polymer ?
#
loop_
_entity_poly.entity_id
_entity_poly.type
_entity_poly.pdbx_seq_one_letter_code
_entity_poly.pdbx_strand_id
1 'polypeptide(L)'
;MSGLQETSSQLVESATDLSAISEETSASSEEIGRAIGDISTGTLHQASDLEEANQQMTQFNQSIENVKEQSDQIKRISDQSSQSSQQGQQIVQQLKQSNEQSIQASQGIRAGIEQLSTKVQDISQITDTIESISNETNLLALNASIIEAARAGEHGKGFSVVASEVRNLAEQTKQSAVQIQQMIQGIKEETTATAGIMSSTMDRFAELDEAVHKTEHEFNAISTLISQTIVETNAMAKKS
;
A
#
# COMPACT_ATOMS: atom_id res chain seq x y z
N MET A 1 -3.08 -122.50 -35.51
CA MET A 1 -3.54 -121.31 -36.26
C MET A 1 -4.32 -120.34 -35.39
N SER A 2 -5.15 -120.78 -34.43
CA SER A 2 -5.95 -119.90 -33.55
C SER A 2 -5.16 -118.90 -32.70
N GLY A 3 -4.12 -119.34 -31.97
CA GLY A 3 -3.33 -118.43 -31.12
C GLY A 3 -2.56 -117.35 -31.89
N LEU A 4 -2.23 -117.61 -33.16
CA LEU A 4 -1.59 -116.65 -34.08
C LEU A 4 -2.60 -115.62 -34.59
N GLN A 5 -3.87 -116.02 -34.71
CA GLN A 5 -4.99 -115.15 -35.09
C GLN A 5 -5.38 -114.21 -33.93
N GLU A 6 -5.33 -114.70 -32.70
CA GLU A 6 -5.59 -113.92 -31.47
C GLU A 6 -4.49 -112.88 -31.20
N THR A 7 -3.22 -113.27 -31.29
CA THR A 7 -2.09 -112.31 -31.20
C THR A 7 -2.08 -111.31 -32.35
N SER A 8 -2.45 -111.74 -33.57
CA SER A 8 -2.63 -110.80 -34.69
C SER A 8 -3.76 -109.81 -34.43
N SER A 9 -4.86 -110.22 -33.79
CA SER A 9 -5.98 -109.33 -33.43
C SER A 9 -5.57 -108.31 -32.37
N GLN A 10 -4.89 -108.76 -31.30
CA GLN A 10 -4.37 -107.87 -30.25
C GLN A 10 -3.32 -106.90 -30.76
N LEU A 11 -2.48 -107.33 -31.71
CA LEU A 11 -1.50 -106.46 -32.36
C LEU A 11 -2.19 -105.37 -33.19
N VAL A 12 -3.25 -105.71 -33.92
CA VAL A 12 -4.04 -104.74 -34.68
C VAL A 12 -4.71 -103.73 -33.74
N GLU A 13 -5.33 -104.19 -32.65
CA GLU A 13 -5.94 -103.31 -31.64
C GLU A 13 -4.92 -102.36 -31.01
N SER A 14 -3.78 -102.90 -30.54
CA SER A 14 -2.69 -102.10 -29.97
C SER A 14 -2.09 -101.10 -30.96
N ALA A 15 -1.98 -101.47 -32.25
CA ALA A 15 -1.52 -100.56 -33.29
C ALA A 15 -2.55 -99.45 -33.57
N THR A 16 -3.84 -99.76 -33.44
CA THR A 16 -4.93 -98.79 -33.61
C THR A 16 -4.93 -97.79 -32.45
N ASP A 17 -4.80 -98.27 -31.21
CA ASP A 17 -4.68 -97.42 -30.01
C ASP A 17 -3.43 -96.53 -30.08
N LEU A 18 -2.28 -97.10 -30.47
CA LEU A 18 -1.05 -96.34 -30.65
C LEU A 18 -1.21 -95.25 -31.73
N SER A 19 -1.92 -95.54 -32.82
CA SER A 19 -2.23 -94.55 -33.86
C SER A 19 -3.06 -93.40 -33.30
N ALA A 20 -4.12 -93.70 -32.53
CA ALA A 20 -4.97 -92.69 -31.91
C ALA A 20 -4.20 -91.82 -30.89
N ILE A 21 -3.38 -92.44 -30.03
CA ILE A 21 -2.53 -91.72 -29.07
C ILE A 21 -1.51 -90.85 -29.82
N SER A 22 -0.94 -91.33 -30.92
CA SER A 22 0.01 -90.58 -31.72
C SER A 22 -0.65 -89.38 -32.42
N GLU A 23 -1.90 -89.51 -32.89
CA GLU A 23 -2.70 -88.40 -33.42
C GLU A 23 -2.99 -87.35 -32.33
N GLU A 24 -3.44 -87.77 -31.14
CA GLU A 24 -3.70 -86.88 -30.00
C GLU A 24 -2.42 -86.16 -29.52
N THR A 25 -1.29 -86.87 -29.49
CA THR A 25 0.02 -86.29 -29.17
C THR A 25 0.46 -85.27 -30.22
N SER A 26 0.22 -85.55 -31.50
CA SER A 26 0.52 -84.62 -32.59
C SER A 26 -0.33 -83.34 -32.46
N ALA A 27 -1.63 -83.49 -32.19
CA ALA A 27 -2.53 -82.36 -31.97
C ALA A 27 -2.10 -81.51 -30.75
N SER A 28 -1.78 -82.16 -29.62
CA SER A 28 -1.28 -81.46 -28.42
C SER A 28 0.04 -80.73 -28.68
N SER A 29 0.94 -81.32 -29.47
CA SER A 29 2.23 -80.69 -29.83
C SER A 29 2.03 -79.46 -30.71
N GLU A 30 1.07 -79.50 -31.64
CA GLU A 30 0.69 -78.32 -32.43
C GLU A 30 0.14 -77.20 -31.54
N GLU A 31 -0.71 -77.54 -30.56
CA GLU A 31 -1.29 -76.56 -29.64
C GLU A 31 -0.23 -75.93 -28.73
N ILE A 32 0.73 -76.73 -28.23
CA ILE A 32 1.92 -76.23 -27.50
C ILE A 32 2.73 -75.29 -28.40
N GLY A 33 2.94 -75.65 -29.66
CA GLY A 33 3.65 -74.81 -30.63
C GLY A 33 2.99 -73.45 -30.83
N ARG A 34 1.65 -73.41 -30.92
CA ARG A 34 0.87 -72.15 -30.99
C ARG A 34 1.01 -71.34 -29.71
N ALA A 35 0.85 -71.97 -28.54
CA ALA A 35 0.98 -71.29 -27.25
C ALA A 35 2.39 -70.68 -27.05
N ILE A 36 3.45 -71.38 -27.46
CA ILE A 36 4.82 -70.84 -27.43
C ILE A 36 4.96 -69.65 -28.40
N GLY A 37 4.33 -69.71 -29.58
CA GLY A 37 4.28 -68.59 -30.53
C GLY A 37 3.62 -67.35 -29.93
N ASP A 38 2.47 -67.53 -29.27
CA ASP A 38 1.75 -66.45 -28.59
C ASP A 38 2.58 -65.87 -27.43
N ILE A 39 3.22 -66.73 -26.63
CA ILE A 39 4.14 -66.30 -25.56
C ILE A 39 5.29 -65.47 -26.14
N SER A 40 5.93 -65.94 -27.23
CA SER A 40 7.04 -65.24 -27.87
C SER A 40 6.62 -63.83 -28.32
N THR A 41 5.47 -63.72 -28.99
CA THR A 41 4.90 -62.43 -29.39
C THR A 41 4.58 -61.55 -28.18
N GLY A 42 3.99 -62.11 -27.13
CA GLY A 42 3.73 -61.42 -25.87
C GLY A 42 5.00 -60.86 -25.21
N THR A 43 6.08 -61.64 -25.16
CA THR A 43 7.37 -61.18 -24.64
C THR A 43 8.00 -60.06 -25.47
N LEU A 44 7.82 -60.06 -26.80
CA LEU A 44 8.29 -58.98 -27.66
C LEU A 44 7.53 -57.66 -27.39
N HIS A 45 6.21 -57.74 -27.21
CA HIS A 45 5.41 -56.58 -26.81
C HIS A 45 5.83 -56.06 -25.43
N GLN A 46 6.00 -56.95 -24.46
CA GLN A 46 6.42 -56.57 -23.11
C GLN A 46 7.81 -55.92 -23.08
N ALA A 47 8.74 -56.36 -23.94
CA ALA A 47 10.04 -55.71 -24.10
C ALA A 47 9.90 -54.28 -24.67
N SER A 48 9.02 -54.08 -25.65
CA SER A 48 8.71 -52.76 -26.21
C SER A 48 8.09 -51.83 -25.17
N ASP A 49 7.12 -52.33 -24.40
CA ASP A 49 6.45 -51.54 -23.34
C ASP A 49 7.44 -51.12 -22.24
N LEU A 50 8.40 -51.99 -21.89
CA LEU A 50 9.46 -51.67 -20.93
C LEU A 50 10.43 -50.60 -21.45
N GLU A 51 10.73 -50.61 -22.74
CA GLU A 51 11.58 -49.59 -23.36
C GLU A 51 10.89 -48.22 -23.36
N GLU A 52 9.60 -48.19 -23.68
CA GLU A 52 8.78 -46.96 -23.60
C GLU A 52 8.67 -46.46 -22.15
N ALA A 53 8.41 -47.34 -21.19
CA ALA A 53 8.35 -46.98 -19.78
C ALA A 53 9.69 -46.39 -19.27
N ASN A 54 10.83 -46.90 -19.75
CA ASN A 54 12.15 -46.39 -19.37
C ASN A 54 12.42 -44.99 -19.97
N GLN A 55 11.97 -44.76 -21.21
CA GLN A 55 12.01 -43.43 -21.82
C GLN A 55 11.15 -42.42 -21.05
N GLN A 56 9.92 -42.81 -20.68
CA GLN A 56 9.04 -41.98 -19.86
C GLN A 56 9.64 -41.68 -18.48
N MET A 57 10.28 -42.66 -17.84
CA MET A 57 10.96 -42.48 -16.56
C MET A 57 12.13 -41.50 -16.64
N THR A 58 12.87 -41.52 -17.75
CA THR A 58 13.96 -40.57 -18.00
C THR A 58 13.42 -39.14 -18.13
N GLN A 59 12.33 -38.94 -18.87
CA GLN A 59 11.66 -37.63 -19.00
C GLN A 59 11.07 -37.15 -17.66
N PHE A 60 10.54 -38.08 -16.88
CA PHE A 60 10.01 -37.81 -15.54
C PHE A 60 11.11 -37.30 -14.60
N ASN A 61 12.27 -37.96 -14.57
CA ASN A 61 13.43 -37.50 -13.79
C ASN A 61 13.90 -36.09 -14.20
N GLN A 62 13.96 -35.80 -15.50
CA GLN A 62 14.31 -34.45 -15.98
C GLN A 62 13.29 -33.41 -15.51
N SER A 63 12.01 -33.75 -15.48
CA SER A 63 10.94 -32.88 -15.00
C SER A 63 11.08 -32.59 -13.50
N ILE A 64 11.49 -33.58 -12.70
CA ILE A 64 11.78 -33.40 -11.27
C ILE A 64 12.94 -32.43 -11.06
N GLU A 65 14.03 -32.56 -11.83
CA GLU A 65 15.17 -31.62 -11.76
C GLU A 65 14.74 -30.19 -12.08
N ASN A 66 13.91 -30.00 -13.12
CA ASN A 66 13.38 -28.69 -13.48
C ASN A 66 12.53 -28.08 -12.36
N VAL A 67 11.66 -28.87 -11.72
CA VAL A 67 10.83 -28.42 -10.58
C VAL A 67 11.71 -28.01 -9.39
N LYS A 68 12.81 -28.72 -9.15
CA LYS A 68 13.77 -28.37 -8.10
C LYS A 68 14.45 -27.03 -8.40
N GLU A 69 14.94 -26.83 -9.62
CA GLU A 69 15.58 -25.57 -10.01
C GLU A 69 14.60 -24.38 -9.90
N GLN A 70 13.35 -24.56 -10.35
CA GLN A 70 12.29 -23.55 -10.23
C GLN A 70 11.97 -23.25 -8.75
N SER A 71 11.95 -24.26 -7.88
CA SER A 71 11.75 -24.08 -6.44
C SER A 71 12.87 -23.24 -5.82
N ASP A 72 14.12 -23.49 -6.19
CA ASP A 72 15.27 -22.70 -5.73
C ASP A 72 15.23 -21.25 -6.24
N GLN A 73 14.69 -21.02 -7.45
CA GLN A 73 14.44 -19.67 -7.97
C GLN A 73 13.33 -18.95 -7.20
N ILE A 74 12.19 -19.61 -6.95
CA ILE A 74 11.07 -19.05 -6.18
C ILE A 74 11.53 -18.66 -4.77
N LYS A 75 12.35 -19.49 -4.13
CA LYS A 75 12.92 -19.19 -2.80
C LYS A 75 13.76 -17.92 -2.82
N ARG A 76 14.68 -17.80 -3.78
CA ARG A 76 15.53 -16.60 -3.93
C ARG A 76 14.71 -15.34 -4.14
N ILE A 77 13.70 -15.38 -5.00
CA ILE A 77 12.80 -14.25 -5.24
C ILE A 77 12.03 -13.91 -3.97
N SER A 78 11.52 -14.91 -3.24
CA SER A 78 10.79 -14.70 -1.99
C SER A 78 11.65 -14.07 -0.90
N ASP A 79 12.91 -14.49 -0.76
CA ASP A 79 13.87 -13.88 0.16
C ASP A 79 14.12 -12.40 -0.19
N GLN A 80 14.30 -12.08 -1.48
CA GLN A 80 14.43 -10.70 -1.95
C GLN A 80 13.17 -9.87 -1.71
N SER A 81 11.98 -10.44 -1.96
CA SER A 81 10.70 -9.79 -1.67
C SER A 81 10.55 -9.53 -0.17
N SER A 82 10.99 -10.45 0.70
CA SER A 82 10.97 -10.28 2.15
C SER A 82 11.83 -9.08 2.58
N GLN A 83 13.05 -8.98 2.04
CA GLN A 83 13.93 -7.85 2.31
C GLN A 83 13.33 -6.51 1.84
N SER A 84 12.77 -6.47 0.62
CA SER A 84 12.10 -5.28 0.10
C SER A 84 10.88 -4.89 0.93
N SER A 85 10.09 -5.87 1.41
CA SER A 85 8.94 -5.64 2.29
C SER A 85 9.38 -5.04 3.63
N GLN A 86 10.46 -5.54 4.23
CA GLN A 86 11.04 -4.99 5.46
C GLN A 86 11.55 -3.55 5.28
N GLN A 87 12.21 -3.26 4.15
CA GLN A 87 12.61 -1.89 3.81
C GLN A 87 11.39 -0.98 3.65
N GLY A 88 10.33 -1.46 3.00
CA GLY A 88 9.06 -0.75 2.88
C GLY A 88 8.45 -0.41 4.24
N GLN A 89 8.42 -1.36 5.18
CA GLN A 89 7.95 -1.13 6.55
C GLN A 89 8.77 -0.05 7.27
N GLN A 90 10.10 -0.04 7.12
CA GLN A 90 10.96 0.99 7.71
C GLN A 90 10.64 2.38 7.15
N ILE A 91 10.43 2.49 5.83
CA ILE A 91 10.05 3.75 5.19
C ILE A 91 8.69 4.24 5.69
N VAL A 92 7.71 3.34 5.85
CA VAL A 92 6.38 3.68 6.39
C VAL A 92 6.49 4.18 7.83
N GLN A 93 7.34 3.57 8.67
CA GLN A 93 7.59 4.06 10.04
C GLN A 93 8.20 5.46 10.04
N GLN A 94 9.17 5.73 9.15
CA GLN A 94 9.74 7.08 9.00
C GLN A 94 8.70 8.09 8.54
N LEU A 95 7.82 7.70 7.60
CA LEU A 95 6.75 8.55 7.11
C LEU A 95 5.75 8.88 8.22
N LYS A 96 5.39 7.90 9.06
CA LYS A 96 4.55 8.12 10.24
C LYS A 96 5.16 9.15 11.19
N GLN A 97 6.44 8.98 11.55
CA GLN A 97 7.14 9.92 12.42
C GLN A 97 7.20 11.33 11.81
N SER A 98 7.44 11.43 10.50
CA SER A 98 7.46 12.72 9.78
C SER A 98 6.08 13.38 9.76
N ASN A 99 5.01 12.59 9.61
CA ASN A 99 3.63 13.08 9.67
C ASN A 99 3.30 13.62 11.07
N GLU A 100 3.65 12.89 12.13
CA GLU A 100 3.46 13.33 13.52
C GLU A 100 4.18 14.65 13.80
N GLN A 101 5.43 14.80 13.34
CA GLN A 101 6.19 16.05 13.47
C GLN A 101 5.53 17.20 12.70
N SER A 102 4.99 16.92 11.51
CA SER A 102 4.30 17.92 10.68
C SER A 102 3.01 18.40 11.35
N ILE A 103 2.24 17.47 11.94
CA ILE A 103 1.04 17.79 12.74
C ILE A 103 1.42 18.71 13.91
N GLN A 104 2.46 18.38 14.67
CA GLN A 104 2.92 19.20 15.79
C GLN A 104 3.35 20.61 15.35
N ALA A 105 4.12 20.71 14.26
CA ALA A 105 4.56 21.99 13.71
C ALA A 105 3.36 22.86 13.29
N SER A 106 2.39 22.27 12.59
CA SER A 106 1.19 22.99 12.14
C SER A 106 0.24 23.35 13.30
N GLN A 107 0.19 22.57 14.38
CA GLN A 107 -0.48 22.98 15.61
C GLN A 107 0.18 24.22 16.24
N GLY A 108 1.52 24.28 16.23
CA GLY A 108 2.26 25.46 16.67
C GLY A 108 1.96 26.71 15.82
N ILE A 109 1.86 26.55 14.50
CA ILE A 109 1.45 27.63 13.59
C ILE A 109 0.02 28.10 13.92
N ARG A 110 -0.92 27.18 14.13
CA ARG A 110 -2.30 27.51 14.51
C ARG A 110 -2.35 28.35 15.79
N ALA A 111 -1.62 27.94 16.83
CA ALA A 111 -1.52 28.69 18.07
C ALA A 111 -0.94 30.10 17.85
N GLY A 112 0.08 30.23 16.99
CA GLY A 112 0.64 31.53 16.61
C GLY A 112 -0.37 32.44 15.90
N ILE A 113 -1.20 31.89 15.03
CA ILE A 113 -2.28 32.61 14.33
C ILE A 113 -3.35 33.08 15.32
N GLU A 114 -3.75 32.23 16.27
CA GLU A 114 -4.71 32.59 17.33
C GLU A 114 -4.19 33.74 18.21
N GLN A 115 -2.91 33.68 18.58
CA GLN A 115 -2.25 34.76 19.31
C GLN A 115 -2.17 36.06 18.50
N LEU A 116 -1.86 35.97 17.20
CA LEU A 116 -1.83 37.13 16.31
C LEU A 116 -3.22 37.76 16.19
N SER A 117 -4.27 36.94 16.02
CA SER A 117 -5.65 37.40 15.96
C SER A 117 -6.05 38.18 17.21
N THR A 118 -5.66 37.69 18.39
CA THR A 118 -5.89 38.37 19.67
C THR A 118 -5.16 39.73 19.72
N LYS A 119 -3.88 39.77 19.34
CA LYS A 119 -3.10 41.03 19.31
C LYS A 119 -3.68 42.05 18.34
N VAL A 120 -4.13 41.60 17.16
CA VAL A 120 -4.78 42.47 16.16
C VAL A 120 -6.06 43.07 16.72
N GLN A 121 -6.85 42.29 17.48
CA GLN A 121 -8.04 42.79 18.16
C GLN A 121 -7.71 43.82 19.24
N ASP A 122 -6.68 43.59 20.06
CA ASP A 122 -6.22 44.56 21.07
C ASP A 122 -5.79 45.88 20.43
N ILE A 123 -5.02 45.82 19.34
CA ILE A 123 -4.57 47.02 18.60
C ILE A 123 -5.78 47.74 17.99
N SER A 124 -6.77 47.02 17.47
CA SER A 124 -8.02 47.61 16.96
C SER A 124 -8.70 48.44 18.04
N GLN A 125 -8.86 47.89 19.25
CA GLN A 125 -9.51 48.58 20.37
C GLN A 125 -8.74 49.83 20.84
N ILE A 126 -7.40 49.76 20.83
CA ILE A 126 -6.56 50.93 21.12
C ILE A 126 -6.75 52.00 20.04
N THR A 127 -6.80 51.61 18.77
CA THR A 127 -6.97 52.53 17.63
C THR A 127 -8.33 53.21 17.67
N ASP A 128 -9.40 52.49 17.99
CA ASP A 128 -10.74 53.05 18.20
C ASP A 128 -10.75 54.09 19.34
N THR A 129 -10.00 53.81 20.42
CA THR A 129 -9.85 54.73 21.55
C THR A 129 -9.10 56.01 21.12
N ILE A 130 -8.03 55.90 20.34
CA ILE A 130 -7.29 57.04 19.80
C ILE A 130 -8.19 57.89 18.89
N GLU A 131 -9.00 57.25 18.03
CA GLU A 131 -9.96 57.95 17.18
C GLU A 131 -10.98 58.73 18.04
N SER A 132 -11.51 58.12 19.10
CA SER A 132 -12.43 58.77 20.04
C SER A 132 -11.78 59.97 20.75
N ILE A 133 -10.57 59.82 21.29
CA ILE A 133 -9.82 60.91 21.95
C ILE A 133 -9.56 62.05 20.96
N SER A 134 -9.19 61.71 19.72
CA SER A 134 -8.95 62.69 18.67
C SER A 134 -10.20 63.49 18.32
N ASN A 135 -11.35 62.81 18.18
CA ASN A 135 -12.63 63.48 17.96
C ASN A 135 -13.02 64.41 19.12
N GLU A 136 -12.81 63.98 20.38
CA GLU A 136 -13.06 64.81 21.56
C GLU A 136 -12.13 66.02 21.61
N THR A 137 -10.84 65.81 21.33
CA THR A 137 -9.83 66.89 21.27
C THR A 137 -10.17 67.90 20.18
N ASN A 138 -10.62 67.43 19.02
CA ASN A 138 -11.06 68.29 17.91
C ASN A 138 -12.28 69.16 18.31
N LEU A 139 -13.25 68.58 19.03
CA LEU A 139 -14.41 69.31 19.55
C LEU A 139 -14.01 70.32 20.63
N LEU A 140 -13.11 69.96 21.56
CA LEU A 140 -12.58 70.86 22.58
C LEU A 140 -11.83 72.04 21.95
N ALA A 141 -10.98 71.77 20.95
CA ALA A 141 -10.25 72.78 20.22
C ALA A 141 -11.18 73.71 19.43
N LEU A 142 -12.23 73.16 18.80
CA LEU A 142 -13.27 73.95 18.13
C LEU A 142 -13.97 74.92 19.09
N ASN A 143 -14.36 74.44 20.26
CA ASN A 143 -14.99 75.27 21.30
C ASN A 143 -14.04 76.37 21.78
N ALA A 144 -12.76 76.06 21.98
CA ALA A 144 -11.74 77.05 22.36
C ALA A 144 -11.48 78.10 21.27
N SER A 145 -11.46 77.70 19.98
CA SER A 145 -11.25 78.59 18.84
C SER A 145 -12.41 79.56 18.59
N ILE A 146 -13.66 79.14 18.81
CA ILE A 146 -14.85 79.95 18.45
C ILE A 146 -15.42 80.69 19.67
N ILE A 147 -15.52 80.04 20.83
CA ILE A 147 -16.27 80.56 21.98
C ILE A 147 -15.36 81.41 22.86
N GLU A 148 -14.28 80.85 23.37
CA GLU A 148 -13.41 81.54 24.35
C GLU A 148 -12.51 82.60 23.71
N ALA A 149 -12.04 82.39 22.47
CA ALA A 149 -11.27 83.40 21.75
C ALA A 149 -12.10 84.63 21.37
N ALA A 150 -13.36 84.45 20.94
CA ALA A 150 -14.27 85.55 20.64
C ALA A 150 -14.68 86.30 21.93
N ARG A 151 -14.83 85.57 23.04
CA ARG A 151 -15.18 86.12 24.36
C ARG A 151 -14.04 86.92 25.01
N ALA A 152 -12.78 86.66 24.65
CA ALA A 152 -11.60 87.34 25.17
C ALA A 152 -11.14 88.58 24.34
N GLY A 153 -11.79 88.89 23.22
CA GLY A 153 -11.48 90.08 22.40
C GLY A 153 -10.05 90.09 21.84
N GLU A 154 -9.37 91.25 21.86
CA GLU A 154 -7.98 91.40 21.35
C GLU A 154 -6.98 90.45 22.03
N HIS A 155 -7.21 90.07 23.30
CA HIS A 155 -6.35 89.15 24.06
C HIS A 155 -6.55 87.67 23.67
N GLY A 156 -7.64 87.33 22.97
CA GLY A 156 -7.95 85.96 22.52
C GLY A 156 -7.25 85.53 21.24
N LYS A 157 -6.60 86.44 20.51
CA LYS A 157 -5.95 86.15 19.22
C LYS A 157 -4.88 85.06 19.32
N GLY A 158 -4.04 85.08 20.36
CA GLY A 158 -3.02 84.06 20.60
C GLY A 158 -3.62 82.69 20.95
N PHE A 159 -4.69 82.68 21.76
CA PHE A 159 -5.43 81.46 22.09
C PHE A 159 -6.13 80.84 20.87
N SER A 160 -6.67 81.67 19.96
CA SER A 160 -7.27 81.21 18.71
C SER A 160 -6.28 80.46 17.81
N VAL A 161 -5.02 80.94 17.73
CA VAL A 161 -3.97 80.30 16.93
C VAL A 161 -3.61 78.94 17.51
N VAL A 162 -3.40 78.86 18.83
CA VAL A 162 -3.10 77.59 19.51
C VAL A 162 -4.25 76.60 19.37
N ALA A 163 -5.50 77.04 19.55
CA ALA A 163 -6.67 76.18 19.40
C ALA A 163 -6.83 75.68 17.95
N SER A 164 -6.52 76.50 16.95
CA SER A 164 -6.50 76.07 15.54
C SER A 164 -5.41 75.03 15.26
N GLU A 165 -4.24 75.15 15.88
CA GLU A 165 -3.15 74.18 15.74
C GLU A 165 -3.50 72.85 16.42
N VAL A 166 -4.06 72.88 17.64
CA VAL A 166 -4.55 71.67 18.33
C VAL A 166 -5.63 70.98 17.51
N ARG A 167 -6.54 71.75 16.89
CA ARG A 167 -7.56 71.20 15.99
C ARG A 167 -6.95 70.50 14.78
N ASN A 168 -5.93 71.11 14.16
CA ASN A 168 -5.20 70.53 13.04
C ASN A 168 -4.50 69.21 13.43
N LEU A 169 -3.83 69.18 14.60
CA LEU A 169 -3.20 67.98 15.14
C LEU A 169 -4.21 66.86 15.45
N ALA A 170 -5.38 67.21 15.98
CA ALA A 170 -6.46 66.25 16.19
C ALA A 170 -6.94 65.65 14.86
N GLU A 171 -7.24 66.48 13.85
CA GLU A 171 -7.65 65.96 12.54
C GLU A 171 -6.59 65.05 11.90
N GLN A 172 -5.31 65.42 11.98
CA GLN A 172 -4.21 64.55 11.52
C GLN A 172 -4.14 63.24 12.30
N THR A 173 -4.29 63.29 13.62
CA THR A 173 -4.32 62.08 14.49
C THR A 173 -5.48 61.17 14.11
N LYS A 174 -6.66 61.73 13.81
CA LYS A 174 -7.82 60.99 13.34
C LYS A 174 -7.55 60.30 12.00
N GLN A 175 -6.98 61.02 11.04
CA GLN A 175 -6.62 60.44 9.74
C GLN A 175 -5.62 59.29 9.88
N SER A 176 -4.60 59.44 10.74
CA SER A 176 -3.67 58.36 11.05
C SER A 176 -4.36 57.17 11.73
N ALA A 177 -5.29 57.39 12.67
CA ALA A 177 -6.04 56.32 13.30
C ALA A 177 -6.88 55.53 12.28
N VAL A 178 -7.55 56.20 11.34
CA VAL A 178 -8.31 55.56 10.26
C VAL A 178 -7.39 54.73 9.35
N GLN A 179 -6.22 55.24 8.99
CA GLN A 179 -5.24 54.48 8.21
C GLN A 179 -4.74 53.23 8.97
N ILE A 180 -4.52 53.34 10.28
CA ILE A 180 -4.14 52.21 11.13
C ILE A 180 -5.28 51.17 11.18
N GLN A 181 -6.53 51.59 11.35
CA GLN A 181 -7.71 50.70 11.28
C GLN A 181 -7.78 49.92 9.95
N GLN A 182 -7.53 50.60 8.82
CA GLN A 182 -7.51 49.95 7.51
C GLN A 182 -6.41 48.89 7.42
N MET A 183 -5.21 49.18 7.93
CA MET A 183 -4.11 48.21 7.97
C MET A 183 -4.45 47.01 8.88
N ILE A 184 -5.03 47.26 10.05
CA ILE A 184 -5.47 46.22 11.01
C ILE A 184 -6.52 45.31 10.36
N GLN A 185 -7.48 45.88 9.64
CA GLN A 185 -8.51 45.11 8.95
C GLN A 185 -7.90 44.20 7.88
N GLY A 186 -6.93 44.68 7.09
CA GLY A 186 -6.18 43.85 6.15
C GLY A 186 -5.46 42.68 6.84
N ILE A 187 -4.73 42.96 7.93
CA ILE A 187 -4.04 41.92 8.71
C ILE A 187 -5.04 40.89 9.26
N LYS A 188 -6.22 41.33 9.73
CA LYS A 188 -7.27 40.45 10.25
C LYS A 188 -7.81 39.51 9.16
N GLU A 189 -8.04 40.02 7.97
CA GLU A 189 -8.48 39.22 6.81
C GLU A 189 -7.44 38.17 6.43
N GLU A 190 -6.16 38.56 6.32
CA GLU A 190 -5.05 37.64 6.04
C GLU A 190 -4.88 36.57 7.13
N THR A 191 -5.01 36.96 8.40
CA THR A 191 -4.94 36.03 9.55
C THR A 191 -6.08 35.02 9.49
N THR A 192 -7.29 35.47 9.16
CA THR A 192 -8.47 34.59 9.04
C THR A 192 -8.34 33.63 7.86
N ALA A 193 -7.87 34.11 6.71
CA ALA A 193 -7.61 33.27 5.56
C ALA A 193 -6.55 32.20 5.86
N THR A 194 -5.47 32.59 6.56
CA THR A 194 -4.39 31.69 6.96
C THR A 194 -4.90 30.63 7.96
N ALA A 195 -5.78 31.00 8.90
CA ALA A 195 -6.41 30.05 9.81
C ALA A 195 -7.25 29.00 9.05
N GLY A 196 -8.00 29.43 8.03
CA GLY A 196 -8.77 28.54 7.16
C GLY A 196 -7.87 27.54 6.42
N ILE A 197 -6.76 28.01 5.84
CA ILE A 197 -5.77 27.14 5.18
C ILE A 197 -5.18 26.13 6.17
N MET A 198 -4.88 26.55 7.41
CA MET A 198 -4.39 25.65 8.45
C MET A 198 -5.41 24.58 8.84
N SER A 199 -6.70 24.91 8.90
CA SER A 199 -7.75 23.92 9.14
C SER A 199 -7.77 22.85 8.05
N SER A 200 -7.80 23.25 6.78
CA SER A 200 -7.76 22.30 5.66
C SER A 200 -6.45 21.50 5.62
N THR A 201 -5.35 22.08 6.10
CA THR A 201 -4.06 21.37 6.22
C THR A 201 -4.11 20.29 7.30
N MET A 202 -4.79 20.54 8.43
CA MET A 202 -5.01 19.53 9.47
C MET A 202 -5.86 18.37 8.96
N ASP A 203 -6.92 18.64 8.19
CA ASP A 203 -7.75 17.60 7.60
C ASP A 203 -6.94 16.69 6.66
N ARG A 204 -6.05 17.28 5.85
CA ARG A 204 -5.13 16.52 4.97
C ARG A 204 -4.15 15.66 5.74
N PHE A 205 -3.68 16.10 6.91
CA PHE A 205 -2.81 15.27 7.74
C PHE A 205 -3.54 14.08 8.34
N ALA A 206 -4.83 14.22 8.68
CA ALA A 206 -5.65 13.10 9.14
C ALA A 206 -5.86 12.05 8.03
N GLU A 207 -6.13 12.49 6.81
CA GLU A 207 -6.20 11.59 5.64
C GLU A 207 -4.86 10.89 5.37
N LEU A 208 -3.75 11.63 5.50
CA LEU A 208 -2.40 11.07 5.33
C LEU A 208 -2.08 10.03 6.41
N ASP A 209 -2.47 10.28 7.66
CA ASP A 209 -2.29 9.33 8.77
C ASP A 209 -3.03 8.01 8.51
N GLU A 210 -4.28 8.09 8.05
CA GLU A 210 -5.05 6.90 7.67
C GLU A 210 -4.39 6.13 6.51
N ALA A 211 -3.88 6.86 5.49
CA ALA A 211 -3.20 6.26 4.35
C ALA A 211 -1.89 5.55 4.75
N VAL A 212 -1.12 6.15 5.67
CA VAL A 212 0.10 5.54 6.24
C VAL A 212 -0.25 4.25 6.98
N HIS A 213 -1.30 4.27 7.81
CA HIS A 213 -1.76 3.08 8.54
C HIS A 213 -2.25 1.95 7.63
N LYS A 214 -2.99 2.27 6.56
CA LYS A 214 -3.38 1.27 5.55
C LYS A 214 -2.16 0.67 4.87
N THR A 215 -1.19 1.50 4.50
CA THR A 215 0.05 1.04 3.85
C THR A 215 0.85 0.12 4.77
N GLU A 216 0.95 0.44 6.06
CA GLU A 216 1.57 -0.42 7.07
C GLU A 216 0.91 -1.81 7.13
N HIS A 217 -0.42 -1.84 7.14
CA HIS A 217 -1.19 -3.09 7.14
C HIS A 217 -0.91 -3.94 5.89
N GLU A 218 -0.89 -3.33 4.70
CA GLU A 218 -0.58 -4.03 3.45
C GLU A 218 0.84 -4.63 3.45
N PHE A 219 1.84 -3.90 3.96
CA PHE A 219 3.19 -4.45 4.08
C PHE A 219 3.27 -5.63 5.04
N ASN A 220 2.54 -5.59 6.16
CA ASN A 220 2.45 -6.72 7.10
C ASN A 220 1.79 -7.95 6.46
N ALA A 221 0.72 -7.74 5.67
CA ALA A 221 0.07 -8.82 4.92
C ALA A 221 1.02 -9.43 3.88
N ILE A 222 1.73 -8.60 3.11
CA ILE A 222 2.73 -9.03 2.14
C ILE A 222 3.85 -9.84 2.81
N SER A 223 4.38 -9.37 3.94
CA SER A 223 5.42 -10.07 4.69
C SER A 223 4.97 -11.46 5.16
N THR A 224 3.71 -11.57 5.59
CA THR A 224 3.09 -12.85 5.99
C THR A 224 2.98 -13.80 4.80
N LEU A 225 2.48 -13.32 3.66
CA LEU A 225 2.34 -14.10 2.44
C LEU A 225 3.70 -14.62 1.93
N ILE A 226 4.71 -13.75 1.91
CA ILE A 226 6.08 -14.14 1.52
C ILE A 226 6.62 -15.24 2.46
N SER A 227 6.42 -15.09 3.76
CA SER A 227 6.84 -16.11 4.74
C SER A 227 6.18 -17.45 4.48
N GLN A 228 4.88 -17.45 4.15
CA GLN A 228 4.16 -18.66 3.78
C GLN A 228 4.69 -19.29 2.48
N THR A 229 4.95 -18.48 1.44
CA THR A 229 5.57 -18.97 0.20
C THR A 229 6.91 -19.64 0.46
N ILE A 230 7.79 -19.05 1.28
CA ILE A 230 9.09 -19.64 1.64
C ILE A 230 8.90 -21.02 2.32
N VAL A 231 7.93 -21.14 3.22
CA VAL A 231 7.63 -22.42 3.89
C VAL A 231 7.16 -23.47 2.88
N GLU A 232 6.22 -23.12 2.00
CA GLU A 232 5.69 -24.03 0.98
C GLU A 232 6.76 -24.45 -0.03
N THR A 233 7.60 -23.53 -0.49
CA THR A 233 8.72 -23.83 -1.39
C THR A 233 9.76 -24.76 -0.75
N ASN A 234 10.11 -24.53 0.52
CA ASN A 234 11.01 -25.44 1.25
C ASN A 234 10.39 -26.83 1.47
N ALA A 235 9.06 -26.92 1.60
CA ALA A 235 8.36 -28.21 1.72
C ALA A 235 8.37 -28.98 0.39
N MET A 236 8.24 -28.29 -0.75
CA MET A 236 8.36 -28.90 -2.07
C MET A 236 9.78 -29.45 -2.30
N ALA A 237 10.81 -28.65 -2.01
CA ALA A 237 12.21 -29.05 -2.18
C ALA A 237 12.66 -30.23 -1.30
N LYS A 238 11.93 -30.57 -0.23
CA LYS A 238 12.19 -31.76 0.60
C LYS A 238 11.49 -33.04 0.10
N LYS A 239 10.49 -32.90 -0.76
CA LYS A 239 9.67 -34.00 -1.29
C LYS A 239 10.08 -34.45 -2.68
N SER A 240 10.76 -33.58 -3.43
CA SER A 240 11.49 -33.89 -4.67
C SER A 240 12.90 -34.40 -4.38
#